data_AF-A0A5J4Q978-F1
#
_entry.id   AF-A0A5J4Q978-F1
#
_cell.length_a   1.000
_cell.length_b   1.000
_cell.length_c   1.000
_cell.angle_alpha   90.00
_cell.angle_beta   90.00
_cell.angle_gamma   90.00
#
_symmetry.space_group_name_H-M   'P 1'
#
loop_
_entity.id
_entity.type
_entity.pdbx_description
1 polymer ?
#
loop_
_entity_poly.entity_id
_entity_poly.type
_entity_poly.pdbx_seq_one_letter_code
_entity_poly.pdbx_strand_id
1 'polypeptide(L)'
;MRHPENVLNSLIKHSSNSNYKFERLYRVLFNEEMFYVAYQNIYAKQGNMTAGVDGKTIDGMSVDRIKQLIDSLKNESYQPNPSKRTYIPKKNGKKRPLGIPSFN
;
A
#
# COMPACT_ATOMS: atom_id res chain seq x y z
N MET A 1 7.69 -17.38 5.85
CA MET A 1 7.26 -16.44 6.93
C MET A 1 5.91 -16.91 7.47
N ARG A 2 5.34 -16.30 8.52
CA ARG A 2 3.98 -16.67 8.97
C ARG A 2 2.96 -16.25 7.91
N HIS A 3 1.95 -17.08 7.66
CA HIS A 3 0.86 -16.79 6.72
C HIS A 3 0.18 -15.44 7.06
N PRO A 4 -0.12 -14.56 6.08
CA PRO A 4 -0.66 -13.22 6.32
C PRO A 4 -1.90 -13.20 7.20
N GLU A 5 -2.84 -14.11 6.97
CA GLU A 5 -4.08 -14.20 7.73
C GLU A 5 -3.83 -14.40 9.23
N ASN A 6 -2.91 -15.29 9.59
CA ASN A 6 -2.56 -15.55 10.99
C ASN A 6 -1.91 -14.32 11.64
N VAL A 7 -1.08 -13.59 10.88
CA VAL A 7 -0.47 -12.34 11.34
C VAL A 7 -1.55 -11.30 11.58
N LEU A 8 -2.44 -11.07 10.60
CA LEU A 8 -3.50 -10.07 10.68
C LEU A 8 -4.51 -10.39 11.80
N ASN A 9 -4.94 -11.64 11.93
CA ASN A 9 -5.83 -12.09 13.01
C ASN A 9 -5.20 -11.86 14.39
N SER A 10 -3.90 -12.13 14.53
CA SER A 10 -3.17 -11.82 15.76
C SER A 10 -3.10 -10.32 16.04
N LEU A 11 -2.93 -9.47 15.01
CA LEU A 11 -2.92 -8.02 15.19
C LEU A 11 -4.30 -7.51 15.62
N ILE A 12 -5.37 -7.98 14.98
CA ILE A 12 -6.77 -7.64 15.28
C ILE A 12 -7.13 -8.03 16.71
N LYS A 13 -6.72 -9.22 17.16
CA LYS A 13 -7.00 -9.69 18.53
C LYS A 13 -6.52 -8.71 19.61
N HIS A 14 -5.39 -8.03 19.36
CA HIS A 14 -4.80 -7.09 20.30
C HIS A 14 -5.16 -5.62 20.03
N SER A 15 -5.78 -5.29 18.89
CA SER A 15 -6.02 -3.91 18.48
C SER A 15 -7.07 -3.16 19.33
N SER A 16 -7.92 -3.89 20.06
CA SER A 16 -8.91 -3.30 20.98
C SER A 16 -8.32 -2.86 22.32
N ASN A 17 -7.10 -3.30 22.66
CA ASN A 17 -6.43 -2.92 23.89
C ASN A 17 -5.51 -1.71 23.64
N SER A 18 -5.92 -0.53 24.12
CA SER A 18 -5.16 0.71 23.99
C SER A 18 -3.79 0.69 24.69
N ASN A 19 -3.61 -0.17 25.69
CA ASN A 19 -2.34 -0.33 26.41
C ASN A 19 -1.40 -1.35 25.74
N TYR A 20 -1.90 -2.09 24.75
CA TYR A 20 -1.08 -3.06 24.04
C TYR A 20 -0.15 -2.36 23.05
N LYS A 21 1.16 -2.56 23.23
CA LYS A 21 2.18 -2.02 22.32
C LYS A 21 2.58 -3.09 21.32
N PHE A 22 2.30 -2.85 20.05
CA PHE A 22 2.79 -3.69 18.98
C PHE A 22 4.30 -3.48 18.80
N GLU A 23 5.03 -4.57 18.78
CA GLU A 23 6.47 -4.56 18.54
C GLU A 23 6.81 -5.21 17.20
N ARG A 24 7.91 -4.75 16.60
CA ARG A 24 8.48 -5.34 15.38
C ARG A 24 7.49 -5.41 14.21
N LEU A 25 6.53 -4.49 14.12
CA LEU A 25 5.56 -4.44 13.00
C LEU A 25 6.25 -4.31 11.65
N TYR A 26 7.38 -3.60 11.60
CA TYR A 26 8.10 -3.34 10.36
C TYR A 26 8.49 -4.63 9.61
N ARG A 27 8.86 -5.69 10.34
CA ARG A 27 9.21 -6.99 9.73
C ARG A 27 8.06 -7.67 8.99
N VAL A 28 6.82 -7.28 9.28
CA VAL A 28 5.63 -7.81 8.57
C VAL A 28 5.68 -7.40 7.10
N LEU A 29 6.25 -6.23 6.80
CA LEU A 29 6.47 -5.74 5.45
C LEU A 29 7.57 -6.49 4.70
N PHE A 30 8.22 -7.49 5.30
CA PHE A 30 9.20 -8.33 4.58
C PHE A 30 8.56 -9.61 4.01
N ASN A 31 7.26 -9.82 4.26
CA ASN A 31 6.54 -10.99 3.79
C ASN A 31 5.88 -10.72 2.44
N GLU A 32 6.37 -11.37 1.38
CA GLU A 32 5.82 -11.29 0.02
C GLU A 32 4.31 -11.57 -0.02
N GLU A 33 3.83 -12.58 0.72
CA GLU A 33 2.42 -12.95 0.75
C GLU A 33 1.53 -11.81 1.29
N MET A 34 2.07 -10.94 2.16
CA MET A 34 1.35 -9.76 2.62
C MET A 34 1.08 -8.78 1.47
N PHE A 35 2.02 -8.65 0.53
CA PHE A 35 1.84 -7.83 -0.67
C PHE A 35 0.89 -8.48 -1.66
N TYR A 36 0.86 -9.81 -1.77
CA TYR A 36 -0.11 -10.51 -2.62
C TYR A 36 -1.54 -10.25 -2.15
N VAL A 37 -1.79 -10.40 -0.84
CA VAL A 37 -3.10 -10.10 -0.24
C VAL A 37 -3.45 -8.61 -0.42
N ALA A 38 -2.49 -7.71 -0.19
CA ALA A 38 -2.71 -6.28 -0.40
C ALA A 38 -3.07 -5.96 -1.85
N TYR A 39 -2.35 -6.53 -2.82
CA TYR A 39 -2.60 -6.37 -4.25
C TYR A 39 -3.99 -6.89 -4.64
N GLN A 40 -4.36 -8.11 -4.20
CA GLN A 40 -5.67 -8.70 -4.43
C GLN A 40 -6.82 -7.83 -3.90
N ASN A 41 -6.61 -7.11 -2.79
CA ASN A 41 -7.61 -6.21 -2.22
C ASN A 41 -7.77 -4.89 -2.98
N ILE A 42 -6.74 -4.47 -3.73
CA ILE A 42 -6.77 -3.19 -4.42
C ILE A 42 -6.99 -3.33 -5.92
N TYR A 43 -6.44 -4.35 -6.61
CA TYR A 43 -6.24 -4.37 -8.06
C TYR A 43 -7.47 -3.97 -8.89
N ALA A 44 -8.66 -4.46 -8.52
CA ALA A 44 -9.89 -4.24 -9.27
C ALA A 44 -10.51 -2.83 -9.10
N LYS A 45 -9.95 -1.96 -8.24
CA LYS A 45 -10.48 -0.61 -8.03
C LYS A 45 -10.26 0.25 -9.29
N GLN A 46 -11.33 0.83 -9.81
CA GLN A 46 -11.32 1.66 -11.04
C GLN A 46 -10.23 2.75 -11.05
N GLY A 47 -9.92 3.34 -9.89
CA GLY A 47 -8.91 4.39 -9.77
C GLY A 47 -7.47 3.94 -10.05
N ASN A 48 -7.16 2.65 -9.98
CA ASN A 48 -5.80 2.14 -10.07
C ASN A 48 -5.16 2.23 -11.46
N MET A 49 -6.00 2.42 -12.49
CA MET A 49 -5.57 2.68 -13.86
C MET A 49 -5.17 4.15 -14.07
N THR A 50 -5.29 5.00 -13.04
CA THR A 50 -4.88 6.40 -13.11
C THR A 50 -3.42 6.53 -12.71
N ALA A 51 -2.57 6.99 -13.63
CA ALA A 51 -1.15 7.11 -13.38
C ALA A 51 -0.80 8.21 -12.37
N GLY A 52 0.14 7.88 -11.46
CA GLY A 52 0.74 8.79 -10.49
C GLY A 52 1.73 9.77 -11.12
N VAL A 53 2.66 10.30 -10.32
CA VAL A 53 3.73 11.19 -10.83
C VAL A 53 4.80 10.42 -11.61
N ASP A 54 4.90 9.11 -11.38
CA ASP A 54 5.80 8.16 -12.04
C ASP A 54 5.32 7.71 -13.42
N GLY A 55 4.10 8.07 -13.82
CA GLY A 55 3.48 7.62 -15.06
C GLY A 55 3.09 6.14 -15.07
N LYS A 56 3.12 5.44 -13.93
CA LYS A 56 2.78 4.01 -13.82
C LYS A 56 1.40 3.81 -13.21
N THR A 57 0.79 2.68 -13.57
CA THR A 57 -0.48 2.19 -13.01
C THR A 57 -0.22 0.89 -12.25
N ILE A 58 -1.28 0.31 -11.69
CA ILE A 58 -1.20 -0.95 -10.97
C ILE A 58 -0.75 -2.14 -11.83
N ASP A 59 -0.96 -2.10 -13.15
CA ASP A 59 -0.65 -3.20 -14.08
C ASP A 59 0.84 -3.52 -14.14
N GLY A 60 1.70 -2.58 -13.72
CA GLY A 60 3.15 -2.79 -13.63
C GLY A 60 3.58 -3.61 -12.41
N MET A 61 2.66 -4.04 -11.55
CA MET A 61 3.00 -4.84 -10.37
C MET A 61 3.42 -6.25 -10.75
N SER A 62 4.55 -6.71 -10.21
CA SER A 62 5.08 -8.05 -10.42
C SER A 62 5.71 -8.61 -9.15
N VAL A 63 5.97 -9.91 -9.13
CA VAL A 63 6.69 -10.56 -8.03
C VAL A 63 8.09 -9.96 -7.84
N ASP A 64 8.80 -9.68 -8.94
CA ASP A 64 10.14 -9.07 -8.87
C ASP A 64 10.10 -7.67 -8.29
N ARG A 65 9.07 -6.90 -8.65
CA ARG A 65 8.84 -5.57 -8.08
C ARG A 65 8.54 -5.64 -6.58
N ILE A 66 7.74 -6.61 -6.13
CA ILE A 66 7.49 -6.85 -4.70
C ILE A 66 8.80 -7.15 -3.97
N LYS A 67 9.66 -8.00 -4.54
CA LYS A 67 10.95 -8.34 -3.95
C LYS A 67 11.87 -7.13 -3.83
N GLN A 68 12.00 -6.34 -4.89
CA GLN A 68 12.78 -5.09 -4.87
C GLN A 68 12.26 -4.11 -3.82
N LEU A 69 10.94 -3.96 -3.72
CA LEU A 69 10.31 -3.12 -2.71
C LEU A 69 10.63 -3.62 -1.30
N ILE A 70 10.48 -4.92 -1.04
CA ILE A 70 10.82 -5.53 0.24
C ILE A 70 12.30 -5.31 0.59
N ASP A 71 13.21 -5.46 -0.35
CA ASP A 71 14.64 -5.25 -0.10
C ASP A 71 14.95 -3.77 0.19
N SER A 72 14.28 -2.83 -0.50
CA SER A 72 14.36 -1.39 -0.17
C SER A 72 13.76 -1.03 1.20
N LEU A 73 12.79 -1.82 1.68
CA LEU A 73 12.25 -1.66 3.03
C LEU A 73 13.22 -2.24 4.06
N LYS A 74 13.83 -3.40 3.80
CA LYS A 74 14.81 -4.02 4.72
C LYS A 74 16.04 -3.16 4.95
N ASN A 75 16.54 -2.49 3.91
CA ASN A 75 17.71 -1.61 3.99
C ASN A 75 17.33 -0.14 4.27
N GLU A 76 16.05 0.13 4.55
CA GLU A 76 15.51 1.46 4.87
C GLU A 76 15.74 2.52 3.77
N SER A 77 15.98 2.10 2.52
CA SER A 77 16.19 2.98 1.37
C SER A 77 14.90 3.31 0.60
N TYR A 78 13.77 2.72 0.97
CA TYR A 78 12.49 2.99 0.31
C TYR A 78 12.08 4.46 0.48
N GLN A 79 11.98 5.16 -0.64
CA GLN A 79 11.52 6.55 -0.69
C GLN A 79 10.25 6.63 -1.53
N PRO A 80 9.05 6.87 -0.92
CA PRO A 80 7.83 6.99 -1.69
C PRO A 80 7.83 8.26 -2.53
N ASN A 81 7.27 8.15 -3.73
CA ASN A 81 7.01 9.29 -4.61
C ASN A 81 5.91 10.20 -4.03
N PRO A 82 5.97 11.53 -4.28
CA PRO A 82 4.90 12.43 -3.89
C PRO A 82 3.60 12.11 -4.65
N SER A 83 2.45 12.33 -4.01
CA SER A 83 1.15 12.10 -4.66
C SER A 83 0.87 13.13 -5.75
N LYS A 84 0.36 12.69 -6.90
CA LYS A 84 -0.10 13.58 -7.97
C LYS A 84 -1.43 14.22 -7.59
N ARG A 85 -1.47 15.55 -7.54
CA ARG A 85 -2.69 16.30 -7.23
C ARG A 85 -3.60 16.37 -8.47
N THR A 86 -4.86 15.98 -8.31
CA THR A 86 -5.91 16.21 -9.30
C THR A 86 -7.15 16.79 -8.63
N TYR A 87 -8.07 17.33 -9.43
CA TYR A 87 -9.30 17.93 -8.96
C TYR A 87 -10.51 17.29 -9.64
N ILE A 88 -11.43 16.77 -8.84
CA ILE A 88 -12.67 16.16 -9.32
C ILE A 88 -13.83 17.13 -9.04
N PRO A 89 -14.75 17.34 -9.99
CA PRO A 89 -15.91 18.20 -9.75
C PRO A 89 -16.82 17.66 -8.64
N LYS A 90 -17.39 18.57 -7.84
CA LYS A 90 -18.53 18.30 -6.95
C LYS A 90 -19.82 18.71 -7.64
N LYS A 91 -20.95 18.19 -7.14
CA LYS A 91 -22.30 18.57 -7.62
C LYS A 91 -22.60 20.07 -7.52
N ASN A 92 -21.96 20.77 -6.58
CA ASN A 92 -22.17 22.21 -6.32
C ASN A 92 -21.20 23.13 -7.10
N GLY A 93 -20.55 22.64 -8.15
CA GLY A 93 -19.61 23.42 -8.98
C GLY A 93 -18.22 23.63 -8.37
N LYS A 94 -18.02 23.39 -7.07
CA LYS A 94 -16.68 23.39 -6.46
C LYS A 94 -15.89 22.14 -6.87
N LYS A 95 -14.56 22.17 -6.70
CA LYS A 95 -13.70 21.00 -6.93
C LYS A 95 -13.23 20.38 -5.62
N ARG A 96 -13.16 19.04 -5.55
CA ARG A 96 -12.50 18.31 -4.46
C ARG A 96 -11.08 17.93 -4.90
N PRO A 97 -10.06 18.20 -4.08
CA PRO A 97 -8.74 17.68 -4.36
C PRO A 97 -8.69 16.16 -4.15
N LEU A 98 -7.88 15.48 -4.95
CA LEU A 98 -7.52 14.09 -4.80
C LEU A 98 -6.00 13.93 -5.00
N GLY A 99 -5.37 13.08 -4.18
CA GLY A 99 -4.01 12.63 -4.40
C GLY A 99 -4.03 11.26 -5.04
N ILE A 100 -3.34 11.11 -6.16
CA ILE A 100 -3.12 9.81 -6.82
C ILE A 100 -1.71 9.35 -6.47
N PRO A 101 -1.55 8.19 -5.78
CA PRO A 101 -0.24 7.66 -5.45
C PRO A 101 0.48 7.12 -6.68
N SER A 102 1.80 6.97 -6.56
CA SER A 102 2.63 6.24 -7.53
C SER A 102 2.62 4.76 -7.23
N PHE A 103 2.76 3.93 -8.27
CA PHE A 103 2.92 2.49 -8.12
C PHE A 103 4.37 2.04 -8.21
N ASN A 104 5.28 2.93 -8.66
CA ASN A 104 6.70 2.68 -8.89
C ASN A 104 7.62 3.02 -7.72
#